data_AF-A0A3C0CIH4-F1
#
_entry.id   AF-A0A3C0CIH4-F1
#
_cell.length_a   1.000
_cell.length_b   1.000
_cell.length_c   1.000
_cell.angle_alpha   90.00
_cell.angle_beta   90.00
_cell.angle_gamma   90.00
#
_symmetry.space_group_name_H-M   'P 1'
#
loop_
_entity.id
_entity.type
_entity.pdbx_description
1 polymer ?
#
loop_
_entity_poly.entity_id
_entity_poly.type
_entity_poly.pdbx_seq_one_letter_code
_entity_poly.pdbx_strand_id
1 'polypeptide(L)'
;MGKSPADRGRLEELCRAEAMLDALLARGDCFSLKSLAVNGNDLLCAGVPEGAAVGKTLRALLAAVMDGKCPNSRAELLRYAAALKGSEKA
;
A
#
# COMPACT_ATOMS: atom_id res chain seq x y z
N MET A 1 -0.15 15.10 38.81
CA MET A 1 -0.28 14.73 37.38
C MET A 1 -0.85 13.30 37.34
N GLY A 2 -1.95 13.10 36.61
CA GLY A 2 -2.94 12.04 36.80
C GLY A 2 -2.40 10.59 36.75
N LYS A 3 -2.77 9.80 37.76
CA LYS A 3 -2.63 8.34 37.80
C LYS A 3 -3.83 7.74 38.53
N SER A 4 -5.04 8.03 38.07
CA SER A 4 -6.22 7.29 38.53
C SER A 4 -6.12 5.84 38.02
N PRO A 5 -6.58 4.82 38.75
CA PRO A 5 -6.64 3.43 38.25
C PRO A 5 -7.33 3.30 36.89
N ALA A 6 -8.32 4.15 36.60
CA ALA A 6 -8.99 4.22 35.30
C ALA A 6 -8.07 4.68 34.15
N ASP A 7 -7.05 5.50 34.43
CA ASP A 7 -6.06 5.94 33.43
C ASP A 7 -5.11 4.80 33.03
N ARG A 8 -4.89 3.82 33.92
CA ARG A 8 -4.03 2.66 33.65
C ARG A 8 -4.67 1.69 32.66
N GLY A 9 -5.96 1.38 32.83
CA GLY A 9 -6.68 0.52 31.88
C GLY A 9 -6.72 1.12 30.47
N ARG A 10 -6.93 2.44 30.37
CA ARG A 10 -6.89 3.14 29.09
C ARG A 10 -5.50 3.14 28.45
N LEU A 11 -4.43 3.23 29.25
CA LEU A 11 -3.06 3.15 28.76
C LEU A 11 -2.72 1.74 28.27
N GLU A 12 -3.17 0.70 28.96
CA GLU A 12 -3.02 -0.70 28.55
C GLU A 12 -3.74 -0.99 27.22
N GLU A 13 -4.95 -0.46 27.03
CA GLU A 13 -5.66 -0.55 25.75
C GLU A 13 -4.90 0.12 24.61
N LEU A 14 -4.33 1.31 24.83
CA LEU A 14 -3.52 2.02 23.84
C LEU A 14 -2.26 1.24 23.47
N CYS A 15 -1.52 0.73 24.45
CA CYS A 15 -0.34 -0.10 24.20
C CYS A 15 -0.67 -1.39 23.44
N ARG A 16 -1.84 -2.00 23.71
CA ARG A 16 -2.29 -3.19 22.97
C ARG A 16 -2.62 -2.86 21.52
N ALA A 17 -3.30 -1.75 21.27
CA ALA A 17 -3.60 -1.29 19.93
C ALA A 17 -2.31 -0.97 19.13
N GLU A 18 -1.32 -0.35 19.78
CA GLU A 18 -0.01 -0.05 19.19
C GLU A 18 0.75 -1.34 18.83
N ALA A 19 0.84 -2.30 19.75
CA ALA A 19 1.50 -3.58 19.48
C ALA A 19 0.82 -4.39 18.35
N MET A 20 -0.52 -4.32 18.25
CA MET A 20 -1.27 -4.93 17.14
C MET A 20 -0.96 -4.23 15.81
N LEU A 21 -0.89 -2.90 15.81
CA LEU A 21 -0.50 -2.13 14.62
C LEU A 21 0.93 -2.46 14.20
N ASP A 22 1.87 -2.50 15.13
CA ASP A 22 3.27 -2.85 14.85
C ASP A 22 3.40 -4.28 14.30
N ALA A 23 2.66 -5.23 14.85
CA ALA A 23 2.63 -6.60 14.33
C ALA A 23 2.06 -6.68 12.90
N LEU A 24 1.08 -5.83 12.56
CA LEU A 24 0.55 -5.71 11.19
C LEU A 24 1.57 -5.06 10.25
N LEU A 25 2.28 -4.03 10.69
CA LEU A 25 3.33 -3.36 9.91
C LEU A 25 4.55 -4.28 9.69
N ALA A 26 4.93 -5.07 10.70
CA ALA A 26 6.05 -6.01 10.64
C ALA A 26 5.83 -7.17 9.66
N ARG A 27 4.58 -7.46 9.27
CA ARG A 27 4.26 -8.45 8.23
C ARG A 27 4.76 -8.04 6.85
N GLY A 28 5.16 -6.78 6.65
CA GLY A 28 5.78 -6.32 5.40
C GLY A 28 4.79 -6.21 4.24
N ASP A 29 3.49 -6.19 4.53
CA ASP A 29 2.45 -5.97 3.53
C ASP A 29 2.59 -4.54 2.96
N CYS A 30 2.23 -4.36 1.69
CA CYS A 30 2.40 -3.09 1.01
C CYS A 30 1.31 -2.09 1.42
N PHE A 31 1.62 -1.19 2.35
CA PHE A 31 0.66 -0.19 2.87
C PHE A 31 0.83 1.23 2.30
N SER A 32 1.86 1.46 1.49
CA SER A 32 2.13 2.78 0.93
C SER A 32 2.68 2.71 -0.50
N LEU A 33 2.63 3.84 -1.21
CA LEU A 33 3.28 3.94 -2.51
C LEU A 33 4.80 3.71 -2.43
N LYS A 34 5.42 3.99 -1.29
CA LYS A 34 6.86 3.78 -1.07
C LYS A 34 7.21 2.30 -0.88
N SER A 35 6.26 1.47 -0.46
CA SER A 35 6.45 0.03 -0.28
C SER A 35 6.12 -0.79 -1.54
N LEU A 36 5.62 -0.16 -2.61
CA LEU A 36 5.42 -0.85 -3.89
C LEU A 36 6.76 -1.30 -4.47
N ALA A 37 6.80 -2.51 -5.02
CA ALA A 37 7.97 -3.05 -5.72
C ALA A 37 8.21 -2.41 -7.10
N VAL A 38 7.41 -1.41 -7.47
CA VAL A 38 7.57 -0.57 -8.66
C VAL A 38 7.50 0.90 -8.27
N ASN A 39 8.18 1.74 -9.03
CA ASN A 39 8.10 3.19 -8.91
C ASN A 39 7.56 3.85 -10.20
N GLY A 40 7.51 5.19 -10.21
CA GLY A 40 7.05 5.94 -11.38
C GLY A 40 7.93 5.70 -12.61
N ASN A 41 9.24 5.56 -12.45
CA ASN A 41 10.16 5.31 -13.56
C ASN A 41 9.92 3.92 -14.19
N ASP A 42 9.64 2.90 -13.38
CA ASP A 42 9.27 1.57 -13.90
C ASP A 42 8.01 1.64 -14.77
N LEU A 43 7.02 2.43 -14.35
CA LEU A 43 5.79 2.64 -15.10
C LEU A 43 6.02 3.43 -16.39
N LEU A 44 6.88 4.44 -16.38
CA LEU A 44 7.29 5.17 -17.58
C LEU A 44 7.99 4.23 -18.58
N CYS A 45 8.93 3.39 -18.12
CA CYS A 45 9.58 2.38 -18.95
C CYS A 45 8.60 1.33 -19.49
N ALA A 46 7.53 1.03 -18.74
CA ALA A 46 6.42 0.19 -19.20
C ALA A 46 5.41 0.94 -20.11
N GLY A 47 5.74 2.16 -20.53
CA GLY A 47 4.95 2.98 -21.45
C GLY A 47 3.71 3.61 -20.83
N VAL A 48 3.66 3.82 -19.50
CA VAL A 48 2.61 4.65 -18.89
C VAL A 48 2.95 6.11 -19.23
N PRO A 49 2.01 6.90 -19.78
CA PRO A 49 2.28 8.29 -20.11
C PRO A 49 2.60 9.09 -18.85
N GLU A 50 3.58 10.00 -18.97
CA GLU A 50 4.04 10.83 -17.87
C GLU A 50 2.93 11.75 -17.32
N GLY A 51 3.05 12.12 -16.05
CA GLY A 51 2.11 13.03 -15.37
C GLY A 51 1.06 12.29 -14.54
N ALA A 52 -0.18 12.76 -14.58
CA ALA A 52 -1.24 12.29 -13.69
C ALA A 52 -1.56 10.80 -13.84
N ALA A 53 -1.31 10.22 -15.02
CA ALA A 53 -1.55 8.80 -15.28
C ALA A 53 -0.64 7.88 -14.45
N VAL A 54 0.66 8.20 -14.33
CA VAL A 54 1.60 7.45 -13.46
C VAL A 54 1.08 7.39 -12.03
N GLY A 55 0.67 8.54 -11.47
CA GLY A 55 0.15 8.61 -10.11
C GLY A 55 -1.16 7.85 -9.93
N LYS A 56 -2.06 7.85 -10.93
CA LYS A 56 -3.29 7.05 -10.91
C LYS A 56 -2.97 5.55 -10.93
N THR A 57 -2.07 5.11 -11.82
CA THR A 57 -1.68 3.70 -11.92
C THR A 57 -1.00 3.21 -10.64
N LEU A 58 -0.08 3.97 -10.05
CA LEU A 58 0.54 3.61 -8.77
C LEU A 58 -0.49 3.43 -7.66
N ARG A 59 -1.50 4.31 -7.58
CA ARG A 59 -2.60 4.17 -6.61
C ARG A 59 -3.47 2.94 -6.88
N ALA A 60 -3.77 2.64 -8.14
CA ALA A 60 -4.55 1.45 -8.51
C ALA A 60 -3.78 0.15 -8.18
N LEU A 61 -2.47 0.14 -8.42
CA LEU A 61 -1.60 -0.99 -8.04
C LEU A 61 -1.56 -1.19 -6.53
N LEU A 62 -1.39 -0.11 -5.76
CA LEU A 62 -1.43 -0.19 -4.29
C LEU A 62 -2.75 -0.78 -3.80
N ALA A 63 -3.88 -0.29 -4.32
CA ALA A 63 -5.19 -0.84 -3.97
C ALA A 63 -5.31 -2.33 -4.33
N ALA A 64 -4.83 -2.74 -5.51
CA ALA A 64 -4.87 -4.15 -5.92
C ALA A 64 -4.01 -5.05 -5.02
N VAL A 65 -2.87 -4.56 -4.53
CA VAL A 65 -2.03 -5.30 -3.59
C VAL A 65 -2.68 -5.40 -2.21
N MET A 66 -3.24 -4.29 -1.71
CA MET A 66 -3.96 -4.26 -0.44
C MET A 66 -5.20 -5.16 -0.45
N ASP A 67 -5.90 -5.24 -1.59
CA ASP A 67 -7.05 -6.14 -1.81
C ASP A 67 -6.64 -7.61 -2.02
N GLY A 68 -5.34 -7.93 -2.03
CA GLY A 68 -4.82 -9.27 -2.30
C GLY A 68 -5.00 -9.76 -3.75
N LYS A 69 -5.34 -8.85 -4.68
CA LYS A 69 -5.55 -9.16 -6.11
C LYS A 69 -4.24 -9.33 -6.88
N CYS A 70 -3.16 -8.71 -6.41
CA CYS A 70 -1.85 -8.75 -7.05
C CYS A 70 -0.75 -8.81 -5.98
N PRO A 71 0.23 -9.71 -6.08
CA PRO A 71 1.35 -9.72 -5.15
C PRO A 71 2.26 -8.50 -5.37
N ASN A 72 2.87 -7.98 -4.31
CA ASN A 72 3.81 -6.86 -4.35
C ASN A 72 5.17 -7.26 -4.96
N SER A 73 5.19 -7.71 -6.20
CA SER A 73 6.41 -8.05 -6.94
C SER A 73 6.49 -7.24 -8.22
N ARG A 74 7.70 -6.82 -8.58
CA ARG A 74 7.93 -5.94 -9.74
C ARG A 74 7.29 -6.51 -11.02
N ALA A 75 7.48 -7.81 -11.28
CA ALA A 75 6.95 -8.47 -12.47
C ALA A 75 5.40 -8.47 -12.50
N GLU A 76 4.76 -8.87 -11.41
CA GLU A 76 3.29 -8.96 -11.35
C GLU A 76 2.64 -7.58 -11.38
N LEU A 77 3.22 -6.59 -10.70
CA LEU A 77 2.73 -5.21 -10.74
C LEU A 77 2.81 -4.60 -12.14
N LEU A 78 3.89 -4.83 -12.88
CA LEU A 78 4.02 -4.35 -14.26
C LEU A 78 3.03 -5.05 -15.20
N ARG A 79 2.82 -6.37 -15.03
CA ARG A 79 1.79 -7.12 -15.77
C ARG A 79 0.40 -6.58 -15.48
N TYR A 80 0.08 -6.35 -14.21
CA TYR A 80 -1.21 -5.80 -13.78
C TYR A 80 -1.42 -4.39 -14.33
N ALA A 81 -0.38 -3.53 -14.29
CA ALA A 81 -0.43 -2.19 -14.86
C ALA A 81 -0.69 -2.20 -16.37
N ALA A 82 -0.10 -3.15 -17.11
CA ALA A 82 -0.35 -3.33 -18.53
C ALA A 82 -1.80 -3.76 -18.81
N ALA A 83 -2.36 -4.64 -17.97
CA ALA A 83 -3.75 -5.06 -18.08
C ALA A 83 -4.75 -3.91 -17.83
N LEU A 84 -4.48 -3.04 -16.85
CA LEU A 84 -5.32 -1.87 -16.55
C LEU A 84 -5.45 -0.91 -17.74
N LYS A 85 -4.37 -0.71 -18.51
CA LYS A 85 -4.40 0.11 -19.74
C LYS A 85 -5.35 -0.45 -20.80
N GLY A 86 -5.57 -1.77 -20.80
CA GLY A 86 -6.49 -2.43 -21.73
C GLY A 86 -7.97 -2.15 -21.40
N SER A 87 -8.29 -1.84 -20.14
CA SER A 87 -9.67 -1.65 -19.67
C SER A 87 -10.21 -0.23 -19.85
N GLU A 88 -9.35 0.79 -19.98
CA GLU A 88 -9.75 2.20 -20.23
C GLU A 88 -10.00 2.49 -21.73
N LYS A 89 -9.82 1.51 -22.61
CA LYS A 89 -9.96 1.67 -24.08
C LYS A 89 -11.25 1.10 -24.67
N ALA A 90 -12.25 0.80 -23.83
CA ALA A 90 -13.57 0.30 -24.24
C ALA A 90 -14.64 1.39 -24.17
#